data_AF-A0A1F7TLZ3-F1
#
_entry.id   AF-A0A1F7TLZ3-F1
#
_cell.length_a   1.000
_cell.length_b   1.000
_cell.length_c   1.000
_cell.angle_alpha   90.00
_cell.angle_beta   90.00
_cell.angle_gamma   90.00
#
_symmetry.space_group_name_H-M   'P 1'
#
loop_
_entity.id
_entity.type
_entity.pdbx_description
1 polymer ?
#
loop_
_entity_poly.entity_id
_entity_poly.type
_entity_poly.pdbx_seq_one_letter_code
_entity_poly.pdbx_strand_id
1 'polypeptide(L)'
;MAYDTFSALICGYGIPKYIFKDPSYHAYLVACTNWLFENLRDASGSIVLVGGATDMRRPYKRTEADEMAGWLKKRRDDVEGWTGESLPWKIVSRPGALSTVENLLKFRRITDPSTDQLVIFCERTRLNRIRELTFAVFPKAREVVIVPVDFDGSPRRYQPIRNAEQEQQFLAMEKRAASDDRAMRKLRAMMMEKLARMRKLGPKKGHEQLPRILTELLAKYGD
;
A
#
# COMPACT_ATOMS: atom_id res chain seq x y z
N MET A 1 1.77 9.30 -23.95
CA MET A 1 2.69 10.36 -23.49
C MET A 1 3.92 9.64 -22.97
N ALA A 2 5.11 9.98 -23.47
CA ALA A 2 6.36 9.48 -22.89
C ALA A 2 6.68 10.35 -21.67
N TYR A 3 6.96 9.73 -20.54
CA TYR A 3 7.39 10.42 -19.33
C TYR A 3 8.89 10.25 -19.19
N ASP A 4 9.63 11.31 -18.91
CA ASP A 4 11.08 11.22 -18.69
C ASP A 4 11.37 10.75 -17.25
N THR A 5 10.51 11.15 -16.31
CA THR A 5 10.63 10.80 -14.90
C THR A 5 9.34 10.30 -14.25
N PHE A 6 9.45 9.35 -13.32
CA PHE A 6 8.32 8.88 -12.53
C PHE A 6 8.63 8.63 -11.04
N SER A 7 7.57 8.63 -10.25
CA SER A 7 7.56 8.11 -8.87
C SER A 7 6.35 7.21 -8.71
N ALA A 8 6.57 5.97 -8.33
CA ALA A 8 5.54 4.97 -8.12
C ALA A 8 5.42 4.60 -6.65
N LEU A 9 4.21 4.51 -6.11
CA LEU A 9 3.91 3.91 -4.81
C LEU A 9 3.24 2.56 -5.02
N ILE A 10 3.81 1.48 -4.50
CA ILE A 10 3.11 0.20 -4.42
C ILE A 10 2.59 0.03 -3.00
N CYS A 11 1.27 0.12 -2.83
CA CYS A 11 0.64 -0.07 -1.53
C CYS A 11 0.71 -1.54 -1.12
N GLY A 12 1.09 -1.80 0.13
CA GLY A 12 0.89 -3.11 0.74
C GLY A 12 -0.58 -3.44 0.92
N TYR A 13 -0.97 -4.69 0.67
CA TYR A 13 -2.35 -5.15 0.85
C TYR A 13 -2.53 -6.13 2.03
N GLY A 14 -1.43 -6.47 2.75
CA GLY A 14 -1.43 -7.29 3.97
C GLY A 14 -0.26 -8.27 4.00
N ILE A 15 0.20 -8.74 5.16
CA ILE A 15 1.38 -9.63 5.20
C ILE A 15 1.00 -11.11 5.01
N PRO A 16 1.42 -11.74 3.89
CA PRO A 16 1.45 -13.18 3.82
C PRO A 16 2.61 -13.71 4.65
N LYS A 17 2.56 -15.00 5.02
CA LYS A 17 3.66 -15.62 5.80
C LYS A 17 5.01 -15.50 5.07
N TYR A 18 4.99 -15.58 3.73
CA TYR A 18 6.14 -15.43 2.85
C TYR A 18 5.68 -14.84 1.52
N ILE A 19 6.08 -13.61 1.18
CA ILE A 19 5.68 -12.95 -0.09
C ILE A 19 6.09 -13.80 -1.30
N PHE A 20 7.29 -14.37 -1.29
CA PHE A 20 7.80 -15.24 -2.35
C PHE A 20 7.01 -16.54 -2.57
N LYS A 21 6.18 -16.96 -1.61
CA LYS A 21 5.39 -18.19 -1.71
C LYS A 21 3.89 -17.93 -1.68
N ASP A 22 3.46 -16.67 -1.61
CA ASP A 22 2.06 -16.31 -1.60
C ASP A 22 1.59 -16.03 -3.03
N PRO A 23 0.70 -16.87 -3.59
CA PRO A 23 0.29 -16.72 -4.99
C PRO A 23 -0.42 -15.40 -5.27
N SER A 24 -1.21 -14.90 -4.31
CA SER A 24 -1.93 -13.62 -4.46
C SER A 24 -0.94 -12.46 -4.44
N TYR A 25 0.07 -12.52 -3.58
CA TYR A 25 1.04 -11.43 -3.44
C TYR A 25 1.98 -11.39 -4.62
N HIS A 26 2.36 -12.57 -5.11
CA HIS A 26 3.10 -12.73 -6.34
C HIS A 26 2.33 -12.15 -7.54
N ALA A 27 1.05 -12.52 -7.70
CA ALA A 27 0.20 -11.99 -8.77
C ALA A 27 0.08 -10.45 -8.70
N TYR A 28 -0.11 -9.90 -7.50
CA TYR A 28 -0.16 -8.45 -7.28
C TYR A 28 1.14 -7.74 -7.72
N LEU A 29 2.29 -8.20 -7.25
CA LEU A 29 3.57 -7.57 -7.56
C LEU A 29 3.97 -7.76 -9.04
N VAL A 30 3.68 -8.92 -9.63
CA VAL A 30 3.87 -9.15 -11.08
C VAL A 30 3.06 -8.17 -11.90
N ALA A 31 1.77 -7.98 -11.57
CA ALA A 31 0.93 -7.01 -12.28
C ALA A 31 1.46 -5.58 -12.16
N CYS A 32 1.97 -5.18 -10.98
CA CYS A 32 2.60 -3.87 -10.80
C CYS A 32 3.85 -3.74 -11.69
N THR A 33 4.75 -4.73 -11.67
CA THR A 33 5.99 -4.69 -12.47
C THR A 33 5.72 -4.70 -13.97
N ASN A 34 4.78 -5.52 -14.45
CA ASN A 34 4.43 -5.57 -15.87
C ASN A 34 3.89 -4.22 -16.33
N TRP A 35 3.00 -3.60 -15.55
CA TRP A 35 2.51 -2.27 -15.88
C TRP A 35 3.65 -1.24 -15.93
N LEU A 36 4.56 -1.24 -14.95
CA LEU A 36 5.73 -0.35 -14.94
C LEU A 36 6.61 -0.57 -16.17
N PHE A 37 6.84 -1.82 -16.56
CA PHE A 37 7.66 -2.13 -17.73
C PHE A 37 6.99 -1.65 -19.02
N GLU A 38 5.71 -1.98 -19.21
CA GLU A 38 4.95 -1.61 -20.41
C GLU A 38 4.80 -0.09 -20.59
N ASN A 39 4.76 0.67 -19.50
CA ASN A 39 4.44 2.10 -19.54
C ASN A 39 5.63 3.02 -19.21
N LEU A 40 6.67 2.53 -18.50
CA LEU A 40 7.72 3.35 -17.88
C LEU A 40 9.13 2.72 -17.92
N ARG A 41 9.38 1.70 -18.75
CA ARG A 41 10.73 1.08 -18.87
C ARG A 41 11.84 2.07 -19.26
N ASP A 42 11.52 3.02 -20.12
CA ASP A 42 12.47 4.03 -20.62
C ASP A 42 12.56 5.28 -19.71
N ALA A 43 11.64 5.39 -18.73
CA ALA A 43 11.57 6.50 -17.81
C ALA A 43 12.45 6.25 -16.57
N SER A 44 13.19 7.26 -16.12
CA SER A 44 13.93 7.16 -14.85
C SER A 44 13.00 7.41 -13.68
N GLY A 45 13.08 6.61 -12.62
CA GLY A 45 12.17 6.83 -11.51
C GLY A 45 12.41 6.05 -10.26
N SER A 46 11.61 6.37 -9.25
CA SER A 46 11.65 5.70 -7.95
C SER A 46 10.39 4.87 -7.73
N ILE A 47 10.57 3.59 -7.42
CA ILE A 47 9.50 2.70 -6.95
C ILE A 47 9.59 2.66 -5.42
N VAL A 48 8.63 3.32 -4.78
CA VAL A 48 8.55 3.47 -3.34
C VAL A 48 7.61 2.42 -2.76
N LEU A 49 8.12 1.72 -1.75
CA LEU A 49 7.41 0.69 -1.01
C LEU A 49 7.22 1.18 0.41
N VAL A 50 5.96 1.32 0.81
CA VAL A 50 5.61 1.80 2.14
C VAL A 50 4.74 0.77 2.84
N GLY A 51 5.19 0.34 4.01
CA GLY A 51 4.57 -0.75 4.77
C GLY A 51 5.15 -0.89 6.17
N GLY A 52 4.32 -1.27 7.13
CA GLY A 52 4.70 -1.34 8.55
C GLY A 52 5.38 -2.65 8.94
N ALA A 53 5.73 -2.75 10.23
CA ALA A 53 6.00 -4.03 10.86
C ALA A 53 4.66 -4.76 11.03
N THR A 54 4.18 -5.38 9.97
CA THR A 54 2.87 -6.05 9.90
C THR A 54 2.98 -7.55 10.19
N ASP A 55 4.17 -8.04 10.56
CA ASP A 55 4.40 -9.45 10.87
C ASP A 55 3.52 -9.87 12.05
N MET A 56 2.88 -11.02 11.88
CA MET A 56 1.95 -11.63 12.80
C MET A 56 2.60 -12.77 13.60
N ARG A 57 3.89 -13.05 13.36
CA ARG A 57 4.68 -14.06 14.09
C ARG A 57 5.95 -13.44 14.70
N ARG A 58 6.29 -13.88 15.93
CA ARG A 58 7.55 -13.49 16.58
C ARG A 58 8.73 -13.99 15.73
N PRO A 59 9.84 -13.23 15.60
CA PRO A 59 10.20 -12.03 16.37
C PRO A 59 9.68 -10.68 15.82
N TYR A 60 8.69 -10.67 14.91
CA TYR A 60 8.11 -9.44 14.33
C TYR A 60 9.13 -8.50 13.65
N LYS A 61 10.21 -9.06 13.09
CA LYS A 61 11.33 -8.28 12.53
C LYS A 61 11.13 -7.87 11.07
N ARG A 62 10.27 -8.57 10.33
CA ARG A 62 10.05 -8.31 8.90
C ARG A 62 9.06 -7.17 8.69
N THR A 63 9.34 -6.32 7.71
CA THR A 63 8.40 -5.30 7.24
C THR A 63 7.92 -5.64 5.85
N GLU A 64 6.67 -5.28 5.54
CA GLU A 64 6.09 -5.52 4.22
C GLU A 64 6.90 -4.83 3.11
N ALA A 65 7.34 -3.60 3.39
CA ALA A 65 8.13 -2.80 2.46
C ALA A 65 9.48 -3.47 2.10
N ASP A 66 10.18 -4.04 3.08
CA ASP A 66 11.48 -4.66 2.83
C ASP A 66 11.36 -5.97 2.03
N GLU A 67 10.35 -6.79 2.33
CA GLU A 67 10.09 -8.04 1.60
C GLU A 67 9.68 -7.74 0.14
N MET A 68 8.81 -6.74 -0.08
CA MET A 68 8.47 -6.26 -1.42
C MET A 68 9.70 -5.72 -2.16
N ALA A 69 10.61 -5.04 -1.46
CA ALA A 69 11.81 -4.46 -2.07
C ALA A 69 12.76 -5.56 -2.54
N GLY A 70 12.96 -6.60 -1.73
CA GLY A 70 13.73 -7.78 -2.12
C GLY A 70 13.13 -8.48 -3.33
N TRP A 71 11.80 -8.64 -3.35
CA TRP A 71 11.10 -9.23 -4.49
C TRP A 71 11.27 -8.41 -5.77
N LEU A 72 11.05 -7.09 -5.71
CA LEU A 72 11.15 -6.22 -6.88
C LEU A 72 12.57 -6.08 -7.42
N LYS A 73 13.59 -6.06 -6.55
CA LYS A 73 14.99 -6.03 -6.99
C LYS A 73 15.31 -7.25 -7.82
N LYS A 74 15.02 -8.44 -7.27
CA LYS A 74 15.20 -9.70 -7.99
C LYS A 74 14.43 -9.69 -9.31
N ARG A 75 13.16 -9.26 -9.28
CA ARG A 75 12.31 -9.23 -10.47
C ARG A 75 12.86 -8.29 -11.56
N ARG A 76 13.34 -7.10 -11.17
CA ARG A 76 13.98 -6.16 -12.08
C ARG A 76 15.23 -6.79 -12.71
N ASP A 77 16.12 -7.34 -11.89
CA ASP A 77 17.36 -7.96 -12.36
C ASP A 77 17.06 -9.14 -13.32
N ASP A 78 16.03 -9.95 -13.03
CA ASP A 78 15.55 -11.01 -13.94
C ASP A 78 15.07 -10.45 -15.28
N VAL A 79 14.28 -9.36 -15.28
CA VAL A 79 13.77 -8.71 -16.51
C VAL A 79 14.90 -8.10 -17.34
N GLU A 80 15.85 -7.41 -16.71
CA GLU A 80 17.04 -6.88 -17.39
C GLU A 80 17.84 -8.02 -18.04
N GLY A 81 18.00 -9.15 -17.33
CA GLY A 81 18.68 -10.34 -17.86
C GLY A 81 17.95 -11.00 -19.04
N TRP A 82 16.61 -10.96 -19.07
CA TRP A 82 15.82 -11.56 -20.15
C TRP A 82 15.70 -10.67 -21.39
N THR A 83 15.64 -9.36 -21.18
CA THR A 83 15.37 -8.38 -22.25
C THR A 83 16.65 -7.74 -22.80
N GLY A 84 17.72 -7.70 -22.00
CA GLY A 84 18.93 -6.92 -22.30
C GLY A 84 18.75 -5.41 -22.10
N GLU A 85 17.58 -4.95 -21.67
CA GLU A 85 17.30 -3.55 -21.37
C GLU A 85 17.75 -3.22 -19.95
N SER A 86 18.38 -2.05 -19.75
CA SER A 86 18.65 -1.55 -18.40
C SER A 86 17.47 -0.69 -17.94
N LEU A 87 16.94 -1.01 -16.76
CA LEU A 87 15.81 -0.32 -16.16
C LEU A 87 16.33 0.74 -15.18
N PRO A 88 16.20 2.05 -15.48
CA PRO A 88 16.72 3.15 -14.65
C PRO A 88 15.83 3.41 -13.42
N TRP A 89 15.44 2.34 -12.73
CA TRP A 89 14.49 2.33 -11.63
C TRP A 89 15.19 2.15 -10.29
N LYS A 90 14.96 3.09 -9.38
CA LYS A 90 15.41 3.04 -8.00
C LYS A 90 14.33 2.46 -7.10
N ILE A 91 14.63 1.34 -6.42
CA ILE A 91 13.70 0.72 -5.47
C ILE A 91 13.98 1.27 -4.06
N VAL A 92 12.98 1.90 -3.45
CA VAL A 92 13.09 2.58 -2.15
C VAL A 92 12.14 1.95 -1.14
N SER A 93 12.67 1.31 -0.10
CA SER A 93 11.89 0.83 1.04
C SER A 93 11.75 1.90 2.13
N ARG A 94 10.52 2.05 2.66
CA ARG A 94 10.18 2.98 3.74
C ARG A 94 9.29 2.31 4.78
N PRO A 95 9.89 1.67 5.79
CA PRO A 95 9.11 0.98 6.81
C PRO A 95 8.35 1.94 7.74
N GLY A 96 7.37 1.40 8.45
CA GLY A 96 6.78 2.00 9.65
C GLY A 96 5.54 2.88 9.43
N ALA A 97 4.90 2.78 8.27
CA ALA A 97 3.53 3.28 8.09
C ALA A 97 2.54 2.22 8.59
N LEU A 98 1.47 2.64 9.24
CA LEU A 98 0.44 1.72 9.76
C LEU A 98 -0.91 1.91 9.08
N SER A 99 -1.08 2.97 8.29
CA SER A 99 -2.31 3.35 7.61
C SER A 99 -2.05 3.75 6.16
N THR A 100 -3.11 3.82 5.36
CA THR A 100 -3.02 4.20 3.94
C THR A 100 -2.63 5.67 3.82
N VAL A 101 -3.17 6.55 4.67
CA VAL A 101 -2.78 7.97 4.68
C VAL A 101 -1.29 8.16 5.05
N GLU A 102 -0.75 7.36 5.99
CA GLU A 102 0.68 7.40 6.28
C GLU A 102 1.53 6.93 5.09
N ASN A 103 1.06 5.94 4.31
CA ASN A 103 1.72 5.51 3.08
C ASN A 103 1.83 6.69 2.10
N LEU A 104 0.71 7.37 1.85
CA LEU A 104 0.64 8.50 0.93
C LEU A 104 1.47 9.70 1.40
N LEU A 105 1.42 10.05 2.69
CA LEU A 105 2.21 11.15 3.25
C LEU A 105 3.72 10.88 3.19
N LYS A 106 4.14 9.64 3.46
CA LYS A 106 5.55 9.25 3.30
C LYS A 106 5.97 9.26 1.84
N PHE A 107 5.12 8.76 0.95
CA PHE A 107 5.37 8.81 -0.49
C PHE A 107 5.55 10.25 -0.96
N ARG A 108 4.64 11.16 -0.60
CA ARG A 108 4.72 12.59 -0.92
C ARG A 108 6.04 13.24 -0.50
N ARG A 109 6.61 12.83 0.65
CA ARG A 109 7.88 13.37 1.16
C ARG A 109 9.11 12.92 0.35
N ILE A 110 8.97 11.87 -0.46
CA ILE A 110 10.08 11.24 -1.18
C ILE A 110 9.97 11.50 -2.68
N THR A 111 8.74 11.68 -3.17
CA THR A 111 8.49 12.13 -4.53
C THR A 111 9.22 13.44 -4.79
N ASP A 112 9.97 13.48 -5.89
CA ASP A 112 10.61 14.70 -6.36
C ASP A 112 9.54 15.69 -6.86
N PRO A 113 9.55 16.95 -6.41
CA PRO A 113 8.70 17.98 -6.98
C PRO A 113 8.91 18.26 -8.48
N SER A 114 9.88 17.67 -9.15
CA SER A 114 10.07 17.74 -10.61
C SER A 114 9.59 16.51 -11.36
N THR A 115 9.18 15.43 -10.66
CA THR A 115 8.71 14.21 -11.31
C THR A 115 7.47 14.45 -12.19
N ASP A 116 7.53 13.99 -13.44
CA ASP A 116 6.47 14.15 -14.44
C ASP A 116 5.23 13.32 -14.10
N GLN A 117 5.43 12.05 -13.70
CA GLN A 117 4.34 11.12 -13.45
C GLN A 117 4.35 10.56 -12.02
N LEU A 118 3.20 10.67 -11.34
CA LEU A 118 2.92 9.96 -10.10
C LEU A 118 2.05 8.73 -10.35
N VAL A 119 2.50 7.56 -9.93
CA VAL A 119 1.74 6.31 -10.06
C VAL A 119 1.48 5.73 -8.68
N ILE A 120 0.25 5.29 -8.41
CA ILE A 120 -0.12 4.62 -7.16
C ILE A 120 -0.81 3.29 -7.47
N PHE A 121 -0.14 2.19 -7.13
CA PHE A 121 -0.73 0.85 -7.22
C PHE A 121 -1.47 0.53 -5.93
N CYS A 122 -2.67 -0.04 -6.08
CA CYS A 122 -3.47 -0.52 -4.97
C CYS A 122 -4.31 -1.72 -5.37
N GLU A 123 -4.78 -2.48 -4.39
CA GLU A 123 -5.82 -3.49 -4.58
C GLU A 123 -7.11 -2.84 -5.12
N ARG A 124 -7.75 -3.48 -6.11
CA ARG A 124 -9.00 -3.01 -6.76
C ARG A 124 -10.07 -2.54 -5.77
N THR A 125 -10.28 -3.30 -4.69
CA THR A 125 -11.30 -3.00 -3.66
C THR A 125 -11.01 -1.71 -2.89
N ARG A 126 -9.75 -1.24 -2.88
CA ARG A 126 -9.31 -0.01 -2.19
C ARG A 126 -9.28 1.22 -3.09
N LEU A 127 -9.64 1.09 -4.37
CA LEU A 127 -9.53 2.16 -5.36
C LEU A 127 -10.18 3.46 -4.90
N ASN A 128 -11.43 3.41 -4.43
CA ASN A 128 -12.16 4.61 -4.02
C ASN A 128 -11.48 5.32 -2.85
N ARG A 129 -11.09 4.57 -1.81
CA ARG A 129 -10.38 5.10 -0.65
C ARG A 129 -9.03 5.72 -1.05
N ILE A 130 -8.24 5.03 -1.87
CA ILE A 130 -6.95 5.54 -2.35
C ILE A 130 -7.15 6.82 -3.15
N ARG A 131 -8.16 6.86 -4.03
CA ARG A 131 -8.49 8.07 -4.81
C ARG A 131 -8.81 9.25 -3.90
N GLU A 132 -9.72 9.05 -2.95
CA GLU A 132 -10.12 10.12 -2.04
C GLU A 132 -8.98 10.62 -1.15
N LEU A 133 -8.13 9.73 -0.63
CA LEU A 133 -6.96 10.12 0.15
C LEU A 133 -5.87 10.75 -0.69
N THR A 134 -5.70 10.32 -1.93
CA THR A 134 -4.74 10.92 -2.86
C THR A 134 -5.09 12.39 -3.11
N PHE A 135 -6.37 12.71 -3.34
CA PHE A 135 -6.80 14.11 -3.46
C PHE A 135 -6.53 14.94 -2.20
N ALA A 136 -6.70 14.35 -1.01
CA ALA A 136 -6.39 15.04 0.25
C ALA A 136 -4.88 15.28 0.45
N VAL A 137 -4.02 14.33 0.03
CA VAL A 137 -2.57 14.39 0.24
C VAL A 137 -1.85 15.19 -0.86
N PHE A 138 -2.37 15.16 -2.10
CA PHE A 138 -1.84 15.81 -3.29
C PHE A 138 -2.87 16.80 -3.88
N PRO A 139 -3.20 17.90 -3.17
CA PRO A 139 -4.27 18.82 -3.58
C PRO A 139 -3.92 19.70 -4.78
N LYS A 140 -2.65 19.75 -5.19
CA LYS A 140 -2.18 20.54 -6.34
C LYS A 140 -1.82 19.59 -7.49
N ALA A 141 -2.43 19.88 -8.64
CA ALA A 141 -2.54 19.05 -9.85
C ALA A 141 -1.21 18.51 -10.38
N ARG A 142 -0.79 17.36 -9.87
CA ARG A 142 -0.18 16.33 -10.72
C ARG A 142 -1.26 15.35 -11.09
N GLU A 143 -1.26 14.93 -12.34
CA GLU A 143 -2.04 13.78 -12.73
C GLU A 143 -1.46 12.56 -11.99
N VAL A 144 -2.16 12.12 -10.94
CA VAL A 144 -1.81 10.90 -10.23
C VAL A 144 -2.55 9.74 -10.89
N VAL A 145 -1.80 8.86 -11.54
CA VAL A 145 -2.35 7.64 -12.12
C VAL A 145 -2.51 6.61 -11.01
N ILE A 146 -3.75 6.30 -10.66
CA ILE A 146 -4.05 5.24 -9.70
C ILE A 146 -4.31 3.96 -10.47
N VAL A 147 -3.47 2.95 -10.28
CA VAL A 147 -3.54 1.65 -10.96
C VAL A 147 -4.14 0.62 -10.00
N PRO A 148 -5.44 0.32 -10.11
CA PRO A 148 -6.08 -0.74 -9.34
C PRO A 148 -5.72 -2.11 -9.90
N VAL A 149 -4.99 -2.89 -9.11
CA VAL A 149 -4.64 -4.28 -9.44
C VAL A 149 -5.71 -5.20 -8.88
N ASP A 150 -6.24 -6.04 -9.76
CA ASP A 150 -7.23 -7.03 -9.39
C ASP A 150 -6.61 -8.42 -9.44
N PHE A 151 -6.26 -8.93 -8.26
CA PHE A 151 -5.60 -10.23 -8.07
C PHE A 151 -6.45 -11.17 -7.21
N ASP A 152 -7.66 -10.75 -6.79
CA ASP A 152 -8.57 -11.61 -6.05
C ASP A 152 -9.23 -12.61 -7.01
N GLY A 153 -8.74 -13.84 -7.00
CA GLY A 153 -9.35 -14.98 -7.70
C GLY A 153 -10.47 -15.66 -6.92
N SER A 154 -10.85 -15.14 -5.75
CA SER A 154 -11.82 -15.81 -4.88
C SER A 154 -13.24 -15.72 -5.44
N PRO A 155 -14.11 -16.71 -5.15
CA PRO A 155 -15.54 -16.65 -5.49
C PRO A 155 -16.29 -15.50 -4.82
N ARG A 156 -15.67 -14.80 -3.85
CA ARG A 156 -16.30 -13.73 -3.08
C ARG A 156 -15.96 -12.33 -3.61
N ARG A 157 -15.16 -12.23 -4.67
CA ARG A 157 -14.72 -10.97 -5.30
C ARG A 157 -15.85 -9.96 -5.55
N TYR A 158 -17.04 -10.43 -5.95
CA TYR A 158 -18.18 -9.58 -6.27
C TYR A 158 -19.19 -9.43 -5.13
N GLN A 159 -18.89 -9.97 -3.95
CA GLN A 159 -19.75 -9.75 -2.78
C GLN A 159 -19.66 -8.27 -2.39
N PRO A 160 -20.81 -7.64 -2.05
CA PRO A 160 -20.80 -6.29 -1.50
C PRO A 160 -19.80 -6.18 -0.35
N ILE A 161 -19.12 -5.05 -0.25
CA ILE A 161 -18.19 -4.78 0.86
C ILE A 161 -18.97 -4.96 2.16
N ARG A 162 -18.69 -6.05 2.86
CA ARG A 162 -19.16 -6.24 4.22
C ARG A 162 -18.56 -5.09 5.02
N ASN A 163 -19.41 -4.23 5.59
CA ASN A 163 -19.06 -3.08 6.42
C ASN A 163 -18.70 -1.77 5.68
N ALA A 164 -19.44 -1.40 4.63
CA ALA A 164 -19.29 -0.09 3.97
C ALA A 164 -19.27 1.11 4.94
N GLU A 165 -20.10 1.07 6.01
CA GLU A 165 -20.12 2.12 7.03
C GLU A 165 -18.79 2.23 7.80
N GLN A 166 -18.20 1.10 8.19
CA GLN A 166 -16.88 1.09 8.85
C GLN A 166 -15.81 1.68 7.94
N GLU A 167 -15.85 1.34 6.64
CA GLU A 167 -14.88 1.87 5.67
C GLU A 167 -15.03 3.38 5.49
N GLN A 168 -16.26 3.90 5.49
CA GLN A 168 -16.52 5.34 5.45
C GLN A 168 -16.02 6.06 6.70
N GLN A 169 -16.26 5.51 7.88
CA GLN A 169 -15.73 6.07 9.14
C GLN A 169 -14.19 6.07 9.14
N PHE A 170 -13.57 4.97 8.70
CA PHE A 170 -12.12 4.86 8.63
C PHE A 170 -11.53 5.85 7.62
N LEU A 171 -12.15 6.00 6.45
CA LEU A 171 -11.78 6.99 5.44
C LEU A 171 -11.89 8.43 5.99
N ALA A 172 -12.95 8.75 6.72
CA ALA A 172 -13.13 10.06 7.33
C ALA A 172 -12.00 10.37 8.33
N MET A 173 -11.63 9.41 9.18
CA MET A 173 -10.50 9.54 10.10
C MET A 173 -9.19 9.77 9.36
N GLU A 174 -8.93 9.00 8.29
CA GLU A 174 -7.71 9.16 7.49
C GLU A 174 -7.64 10.50 6.76
N LYS A 175 -8.76 11.00 6.23
CA LYS A 175 -8.83 12.34 5.63
C LYS A 175 -8.50 13.44 6.64
N ARG A 176 -9.05 13.38 7.86
CA ARG A 176 -8.70 14.32 8.93
C ARG A 176 -7.21 14.23 9.25
N ALA A 177 -6.69 13.01 9.42
CA ALA A 177 -5.28 12.75 9.71
C ALA A 177 -4.32 13.23 8.60
N ALA A 178 -4.78 13.38 7.35
CA ALA A 178 -3.97 13.90 6.25
C ALA A 178 -3.52 15.36 6.47
N SER A 179 -4.23 16.12 7.32
CA SER A 179 -3.97 17.55 7.56
C SER A 179 -3.84 17.94 9.04
N ASP A 180 -4.19 17.06 9.98
CA ASP A 180 -4.12 17.32 11.42
C ASP A 180 -3.24 16.29 12.15
N ASP A 181 -2.15 16.76 12.74
CA ASP A 181 -1.21 15.95 13.51
C ASP A 181 -1.83 15.30 14.76
N ARG A 182 -2.82 15.94 15.40
CA ARG A 182 -3.56 15.34 16.51
C ARG A 182 -4.41 14.18 16.02
N ALA A 183 -5.12 14.36 14.91
CA ALA A 183 -5.87 13.28 14.26
C ALA A 183 -4.94 12.14 13.81
N MET A 184 -3.76 12.45 13.26
CA MET A 184 -2.75 11.46 12.90
C MET A 184 -2.26 10.65 14.12
N ARG A 185 -1.98 11.30 15.25
CA ARG A 185 -1.62 10.59 16.49
C ARG A 185 -2.74 9.66 16.96
N LYS A 186 -4.01 10.10 16.88
CA LYS A 186 -5.19 9.30 17.23
C LYS A 186 -5.33 8.07 16.32
N LEU A 187 -5.23 8.27 15.01
CA LEU A 187 -5.24 7.20 14.00
C LEU A 187 -4.11 6.18 14.25
N ARG A 188 -2.89 6.66 14.48
CA ARG A 188 -1.73 5.78 14.73
C ARG A 188 -1.91 4.97 16.01
N ALA A 189 -2.46 5.55 17.07
CA ALA A 189 -2.79 4.83 18.31
C ALA A 189 -3.81 3.72 18.06
N MET A 190 -4.89 4.02 17.31
CA MET A 190 -5.87 3.04 16.90
C MET A 190 -5.24 1.88 16.11
N MET A 191 -4.37 2.18 15.14
CA MET A 191 -3.71 1.16 14.30
C MET A 191 -2.72 0.30 15.07
N MET A 192 -2.01 0.87 16.05
CA MET A 192 -1.16 0.11 16.96
C MET A 192 -2.00 -0.84 17.84
N GLU A 193 -3.14 -0.38 18.37
CA GLU A 193 -4.03 -1.22 19.17
C GLU A 193 -4.64 -2.36 18.33
N LYS A 194 -5.09 -2.05 17.10
CA LYS A 194 -5.53 -3.04 16.11
C LYS A 194 -4.48 -4.13 15.91
N LEU A 195 -3.24 -3.72 15.61
CA LEU A 195 -2.13 -4.63 15.37
C LEU A 195 -1.82 -5.49 16.61
N ALA A 196 -1.84 -4.91 17.81
CA ALA A 196 -1.61 -5.64 19.06
C ALA A 196 -2.70 -6.71 19.30
N ARG A 197 -3.98 -6.35 19.11
CA ARG A 197 -5.10 -7.29 19.25
C ARG A 197 -5.01 -8.42 18.22
N MET A 198 -4.73 -8.08 16.96
CA MET A 198 -4.53 -9.06 15.89
C MET A 198 -3.39 -10.03 16.23
N ARG A 199 -2.23 -9.52 16.68
CA ARG A 199 -1.08 -10.34 17.08
C ARG A 199 -1.39 -11.29 18.24
N LYS A 200 -2.18 -10.84 19.22
CA LYS A 200 -2.60 -11.66 20.36
C LYS A 200 -3.48 -12.85 19.91
N LEU A 201 -4.36 -12.64 18.94
CA LEU A 201 -5.24 -13.67 18.39
C LEU A 201 -4.54 -14.61 17.40
N GLY A 202 -3.47 -14.15 16.77
CA GLY A 202 -2.78 -14.85 15.69
C GLY A 202 -3.45 -14.67 14.32
N PRO A 203 -2.83 -15.11 13.22
CA PRO A 203 -3.24 -14.75 11.86
C PRO A 203 -4.68 -15.14 11.51
N LYS A 204 -5.08 -16.39 11.79
CA LYS A 204 -6.40 -16.93 11.40
C LYS A 204 -7.53 -16.26 12.20
N LYS A 205 -7.48 -16.38 13.53
CA LYS A 205 -8.50 -15.79 14.42
C LYS A 205 -8.51 -14.26 14.34
N GLY A 206 -7.35 -13.63 14.16
CA GLY A 206 -7.23 -12.19 13.99
C GLY A 206 -7.93 -11.68 12.72
N HIS A 207 -7.85 -12.42 11.62
CA HIS A 207 -8.58 -12.08 10.40
C HIS A 207 -10.10 -12.30 10.55
N GLU A 208 -10.51 -13.41 11.16
CA GLU A 208 -11.93 -13.70 11.44
C GLU A 208 -12.58 -12.63 12.34
N GLN A 209 -11.87 -12.13 13.34
CA GLN A 209 -12.38 -11.11 14.27
C GLN A 209 -12.12 -9.66 13.84
N LEU A 210 -11.44 -9.44 12.72
CA LEU A 210 -11.08 -8.10 12.26
C LEU A 210 -12.29 -7.14 12.16
N PRO A 211 -13.46 -7.54 11.61
CA PRO A 211 -14.63 -6.68 11.58
C PRO A 211 -15.07 -6.18 12.96
N ARG A 212 -15.09 -7.07 13.96
CA ARG A 212 -15.46 -6.73 15.33
C ARG A 212 -14.44 -5.81 15.99
N ILE A 213 -13.15 -6.12 15.82
CA ILE A 213 -12.05 -5.28 16.34
C ILE A 213 -12.17 -3.86 15.77
N LEU A 214 -12.47 -3.72 14.47
CA LEU A 214 -12.65 -2.42 13.85
C LEU A 214 -13.86 -1.67 14.40
N THR A 215 -15.01 -2.33 14.61
CA THR A 215 -16.18 -1.68 15.26
C THR A 215 -15.80 -1.11 16.63
N GLU A 216 -15.17 -1.92 17.49
CA GLU A 216 -14.81 -1.50 18.85
C GLU A 216 -13.80 -0.35 18.85
N LEU A 217 -12.85 -0.37 17.91
CA LEU A 217 -11.85 0.69 17.77
C LEU A 217 -12.45 1.97 17.19
N LEU A 218 -13.32 1.88 16.17
CA LEU A 218 -14.00 3.05 15.62
C LEU A 218 -14.89 3.71 16.67
N ALA A 219 -15.60 2.94 17.51
CA ALA A 219 -16.36 3.50 18.63
C ALA A 219 -15.47 4.22 19.66
N LYS A 220 -14.24 3.75 19.87
CA LYS A 220 -13.28 4.35 20.80
C LYS A 220 -12.54 5.57 20.24
N TYR A 221 -12.27 5.58 18.92
CA TYR A 221 -11.39 6.55 18.29
C TYR A 221 -12.06 7.43 17.22
N GLY A 222 -13.33 7.20 16.89
CA GLY A 222 -14.04 7.83 15.76
C GLY A 222 -14.37 9.31 15.93
N ASP A 223 -14.34 9.84 17.16
CA ASP A 223 -14.71 11.23 17.47
C ASP A 223 -13.70 12.29 16.97
#